data_AF-A0A1G6Q339-F1
#
_entry.id   AF-A0A1G6Q339-F1
#
_cell.length_a   1.000
_cell.length_b   1.000
_cell.length_c   1.000
_cell.angle_alpha   90.00
_cell.angle_beta   90.00
_cell.angle_gamma   90.00
#
_symmetry.space_group_name_H-M   'P 1'
#
loop_
_entity.id
_entity.type
_entity.pdbx_description
1 polymer ?
#
loop_
_entity_poly.entity_id
_entity_poly.type
_entity_poly.pdbx_seq_one_letter_code
_entity_poly.pdbx_strand_id
1 'polypeptide(L)'
;MTRSLPQVRRSGVLLALVALVAALVLGTAAPASAHALLVSTDPVEGSVLPESPERITFTFSEAVTSVPDGVQAYDAAGEPLGSAVEVSGEEVGVVLDEEVAEGTVVVVWRVLSDDGHPVSGSLTFSVGAPSPTVVPPPDVDTSTSDVPPELSAARGVGYVGLLLAVGLVGFALLLLPGDRTTDRARRRLVVATRGATAVTALAWLVTLPLTATYQLGGQGSWTSGDAWALLTLTEYGVVAAVVLGTALAVLLLGDGRPGPVRTRVALAAAAVAVAAPALTGHTRAAPPELLAIGADVVHLVAGSVWLGGLVALVLVLPDLAGRGELGAEVLARFSGVGAVVLGVLVVTGSVLAWRILGSWGGLVDTGYGRLLLVKIGAAAVVAALAAWNRFALVPRFRRAERRRDRRSGAELVVRTTFAEAGVLVALLLVTGVLVDTSPETGRAAVEAADTGPHEGQLGPYEIVAAISPHTVGPNTVTVQVRDGGAPIDALEAPRARLSTDDVDLGTLALEKVGIGTYSAEVVVPAAGRWDLQVSLRTTEFDNPVTSLRFTVSER
;
A
#
# COMPACT_ATOMS: atom_id res chain seq x y z
N MET A 1 -6.34 -54.29 -28.66
CA MET A 1 -7.01 -53.81 -27.43
C MET A 1 -5.98 -53.11 -26.55
N THR A 2 -5.83 -51.79 -26.69
CA THR A 2 -4.94 -50.97 -25.87
C THR A 2 -5.81 -50.20 -24.87
N ARG A 3 -5.70 -50.57 -23.58
CA ARG A 3 -6.43 -49.89 -22.48
C ARG A 3 -5.81 -48.51 -22.26
N SER A 4 -6.57 -47.46 -22.58
CA SER A 4 -6.27 -46.09 -22.19
C SER A 4 -6.40 -45.93 -20.67
N LEU A 5 -5.32 -45.59 -19.99
CA LEU A 5 -5.34 -45.25 -18.56
C LEU A 5 -6.04 -43.89 -18.33
N PRO A 6 -6.80 -43.72 -17.23
CA PRO A 6 -7.64 -42.55 -17.00
C PRO A 6 -6.80 -41.31 -16.66
N GLN A 7 -6.86 -40.31 -17.55
CA GLN A 7 -6.15 -39.03 -17.46
C GLN A 7 -6.72 -38.07 -16.39
N VAL A 8 -7.75 -38.48 -15.64
CA VAL A 8 -8.59 -37.63 -14.79
C VAL A 8 -8.07 -37.47 -13.34
N ARG A 9 -7.13 -38.30 -12.88
CA ARG A 9 -6.66 -38.27 -11.47
C ARG A 9 -5.55 -37.24 -11.15
N ARG A 10 -4.82 -36.72 -12.16
CA ARG A 10 -3.68 -35.83 -11.92
C ARG A 10 -4.09 -34.42 -11.48
N SER A 11 -5.23 -33.93 -11.97
CA SER A 11 -5.73 -32.58 -11.65
C SER A 11 -6.22 -32.47 -10.20
N GLY A 12 -6.84 -33.53 -9.65
CA GLY A 12 -7.31 -33.55 -8.27
C GLY A 12 -6.18 -33.60 -7.23
N VAL A 13 -5.08 -34.29 -7.53
CA VAL A 13 -3.89 -34.34 -6.67
C VAL A 13 -3.18 -32.98 -6.64
N LEU A 14 -3.11 -32.29 -7.78
CA LEU A 14 -2.52 -30.95 -7.86
C LEU A 14 -3.35 -29.93 -7.06
N LEU A 15 -4.68 -29.97 -7.17
CA LEU A 15 -5.61 -29.14 -6.39
C LEU A 15 -5.50 -29.41 -4.89
N ALA A 16 -5.38 -30.68 -4.48
CA ALA A 16 -5.22 -31.05 -3.08
C ALA A 16 -3.86 -30.61 -2.49
N LEU A 17 -2.78 -30.74 -3.28
CA LEU A 17 -1.45 -30.23 -2.89
C LEU A 17 -1.42 -28.71 -2.78
N VAL A 18 -2.06 -28.03 -3.72
CA VAL A 18 -2.26 -26.57 -3.69
C VAL A 18 -3.03 -26.15 -2.44
N ALA A 19 -4.15 -26.81 -2.13
CA ALA A 19 -4.95 -26.52 -0.94
C ALA A 19 -4.19 -26.83 0.35
N LEU A 20 -3.38 -27.89 0.38
CA LEU A 20 -2.56 -28.25 1.53
C LEU A 20 -1.43 -27.25 1.77
N VAL A 21 -0.72 -26.84 0.72
CA VAL A 21 0.33 -25.80 0.82
C VAL A 21 -0.27 -24.46 1.22
N ALA A 22 -1.43 -24.09 0.67
CA ALA A 22 -2.16 -22.89 1.11
C ALA A 22 -2.53 -23.00 2.60
N ALA A 23 -3.07 -24.12 3.07
CA ALA A 23 -3.44 -24.32 4.46
C ALA A 23 -2.23 -24.27 5.42
N LEU A 24 -1.06 -24.78 5.02
CA LEU A 24 0.17 -24.74 5.82
C LEU A 24 0.80 -23.34 5.89
N VAL A 25 0.57 -22.49 4.89
CA VAL A 25 1.14 -21.14 4.81
C VAL A 25 0.31 -20.09 5.56
N LEU A 26 -0.98 -20.36 5.82
CA LEU A 26 -1.90 -19.44 6.50
C LEU A 26 -1.74 -19.39 8.04
N GLY A 27 -0.76 -20.09 8.63
CA GLY A 27 -0.48 -20.06 10.07
C GLY A 27 -0.01 -18.69 10.58
N THR A 28 -0.62 -18.22 11.68
CA THR A 28 -0.38 -16.96 12.43
C THR A 28 0.43 -15.90 11.68
N ALA A 29 -0.25 -15.14 10.81
CA ALA A 29 0.30 -13.96 10.15
C ALA A 29 -0.03 -12.72 10.97
N ALA A 30 0.99 -12.01 11.47
CA ALA A 30 0.81 -10.62 11.85
C ALA A 30 0.67 -9.80 10.54
N PRO A 31 -0.25 -8.82 10.49
CA PRO A 31 -0.37 -7.93 9.35
C PRO A 31 0.95 -7.19 9.14
N ALA A 32 1.30 -6.95 7.88
CA ALA A 32 2.49 -6.18 7.51
C ALA A 32 2.08 -4.72 7.32
N SER A 33 2.61 -3.81 8.15
CA SER A 33 2.52 -2.39 7.82
C SER A 33 3.45 -2.12 6.66
N ALA A 34 2.93 -1.37 5.70
CA ALA A 34 3.68 -0.93 4.55
C ALA A 34 4.45 0.37 4.83
N HIS A 35 4.00 1.18 5.80
CA HIS A 35 4.54 2.51 6.10
C HIS A 35 4.85 2.63 7.58
N ALA A 36 5.84 3.47 7.89
CA ALA A 36 6.18 3.80 9.27
C ALA A 36 5.01 4.57 9.91
N LEU A 37 4.48 4.01 10.99
CA LEU A 37 3.52 4.69 11.85
C LEU A 37 4.28 5.34 13.00
N LEU A 38 3.92 6.56 13.36
CA LEU A 38 4.44 7.18 14.58
C LEU A 38 3.83 6.46 15.79
N VAL A 39 4.68 5.86 16.62
CA VAL A 39 4.29 5.06 17.80
C VAL A 39 4.27 5.93 19.06
N SER A 40 5.28 6.79 19.23
CA SER A 40 5.38 7.67 20.38
C SER A 40 6.26 8.88 20.12
N THR A 41 6.05 9.93 20.90
CA THR A 41 6.92 11.10 20.97
C THR A 41 7.29 11.40 22.41
N ASP A 42 8.49 11.94 22.60
CA ASP A 42 8.94 12.58 23.83
C ASP A 42 9.61 13.91 23.44
N PRO A 43 8.99 15.08 23.68
CA PRO A 43 7.80 15.30 24.52
C PRO A 43 6.51 14.76 23.91
N VAL A 44 5.51 14.52 24.76
CA VAL A 44 4.18 14.11 24.32
C VAL A 44 3.47 15.28 23.65
N GLU A 45 2.69 15.02 22.59
CA GLU A 45 1.84 16.01 21.92
C GLU A 45 1.00 16.83 22.92
N GLY A 46 1.04 18.15 22.77
CA GLY A 46 0.34 19.13 23.60
C GLY A 46 0.88 19.29 25.03
N SER A 47 1.99 18.63 25.39
CA SER A 47 2.57 18.73 26.73
C SER A 47 3.16 20.12 27.01
N VAL A 48 3.12 20.53 28.28
CA VAL A 48 3.78 21.73 28.79
C VAL A 48 4.92 21.31 29.70
N LEU A 49 6.14 21.52 29.26
CA LEU A 49 7.35 21.19 29.98
C LEU A 49 7.78 22.37 30.87
N PRO A 50 8.31 22.13 32.07
CA PRO A 50 8.81 23.20 32.93
C PRO A 50 10.07 23.87 32.37
N GLU A 51 10.88 23.13 31.60
CA GLU A 51 12.16 23.57 31.04
C GLU A 51 12.30 23.04 29.60
N SER A 52 13.20 23.64 28.81
CA SER A 52 13.47 23.23 27.44
C SER A 52 14.03 21.80 27.40
N PRO A 53 13.49 20.89 26.57
CA PRO A 53 14.05 19.56 26.43
C PRO A 53 15.39 19.61 25.70
N GLU A 54 16.37 18.83 26.14
CA GLU A 54 17.66 18.69 25.43
C GLU A 54 17.51 17.93 24.10
N ARG A 55 16.51 17.04 24.02
CA ARG A 55 16.23 16.22 22.84
C ARG A 55 14.73 15.97 22.73
N ILE A 56 14.22 16.04 21.50
CA ILE A 56 12.89 15.59 21.12
C ILE A 56 13.04 14.27 20.36
N THR A 57 12.35 13.22 20.77
CA THR A 57 12.43 11.89 20.17
C THR A 57 11.09 11.50 19.57
N PHE A 58 11.14 10.96 18.35
CA PHE A 58 10.03 10.30 17.66
C PHE A 58 10.38 8.82 17.51
N THR A 59 9.47 7.93 17.89
CA THR A 59 9.63 6.48 17.70
C THR A 59 8.61 5.99 16.69
N PHE A 60 9.06 5.26 15.67
CA PHE A 60 8.26 4.72 14.58
C PHE A 60 8.09 3.20 14.70
N SER A 61 7.11 2.65 14.00
CA SER A 61 6.82 1.21 13.99
C SER A 61 7.82 0.37 13.19
N GLU A 62 8.67 1.01 12.40
CA GLU A 62 9.73 0.41 11.60
C GLU A 62 10.88 1.41 11.42
N ALA A 63 11.99 0.93 10.89
CA ALA A 63 13.15 1.78 10.64
C ALA A 63 12.82 2.89 9.62
N VAL A 64 13.33 4.09 9.88
CA VAL A 64 13.15 5.26 9.01
C VAL A 64 14.50 5.84 8.58
N THR A 65 14.50 6.58 7.48
CA THR A 65 15.65 7.34 6.98
C THR A 65 15.31 8.83 6.92
N SER A 66 16.27 9.69 7.26
CA SER A 66 16.09 11.14 7.18
C SER A 66 16.00 11.63 5.73
N VAL A 67 15.15 12.63 5.52
CA VAL A 67 15.12 13.44 4.30
C VAL A 67 15.87 14.74 4.57
N PRO A 68 16.67 15.27 3.61
CA PRO A 68 17.28 16.59 3.74
C PRO A 68 16.23 17.65 4.07
N ASP A 69 16.49 18.46 5.09
CA ASP A 69 15.56 19.48 5.64
C ASP A 69 14.18 18.91 6.01
N GLY A 70 14.08 17.59 6.21
CA GLY A 70 12.82 16.88 6.45
C GLY A 70 12.30 17.06 7.87
N VAL A 71 13.15 17.32 8.86
CA VAL A 71 12.75 17.55 10.25
C VAL A 71 13.23 18.92 10.70
N GLN A 72 12.31 19.78 11.09
CA GLN A 72 12.58 21.16 11.47
C GLN A 72 11.73 21.55 12.69
N ALA A 73 12.31 22.29 13.62
CA ALA A 73 11.63 22.85 14.77
C ALA A 73 11.43 24.35 14.59
N TYR A 74 10.30 24.87 15.06
CA TYR A 74 9.93 26.28 14.97
C TYR A 74 9.40 26.76 16.33
N ASP A 75 9.63 28.04 16.62
CA ASP A 75 8.99 28.71 17.74
C ASP A 75 7.54 29.13 17.42
N ALA A 76 6.86 29.73 18.40
CA ALA A 76 5.49 30.20 18.25
C ALA A 76 5.32 31.35 17.24
N ALA A 77 6.41 32.05 16.88
CA ALA A 77 6.40 33.09 15.85
C ALA A 77 6.60 32.52 14.43
N GLY A 78 6.90 31.22 14.32
CA GLY A 78 7.20 30.54 13.06
C GLY A 78 8.67 30.69 12.63
N GLU A 79 9.54 31.16 13.52
CA GLU A 79 10.98 31.27 13.25
C GLU A 79 11.66 29.91 13.47
N PRO A 80 12.58 29.49 12.58
CA PRO A 80 13.24 28.20 12.69
C PRO A 80 14.18 28.17 13.90
N LEU A 81 14.08 27.10 14.69
CA LEU A 81 15.02 26.77 15.76
C LEU A 81 16.17 25.94 15.19
N GLY A 82 17.40 26.36 15.47
CA GLY A 82 18.60 25.60 15.14
C GLY A 82 18.53 24.20 15.77
N SER A 83 18.68 23.15 14.95
CA SER A 83 18.58 21.78 15.43
C SER A 83 19.42 20.81 14.61
N ALA A 84 19.94 19.79 15.29
CA ALA A 84 20.59 18.64 14.70
C ALA A 84 19.65 17.43 14.72
N VAL A 85 19.55 16.73 13.59
CA VAL A 85 18.70 15.56 13.43
C VAL A 85 19.55 14.29 13.42
N GLU A 86 19.21 13.36 14.30
CA GLU A 86 19.85 12.05 14.42
C GLU A 86 18.82 10.96 14.15
N VAL A 87 19.13 10.01 13.27
CA VAL A 87 18.24 8.89 12.97
C VAL A 87 18.94 7.58 13.30
N SER A 88 18.26 6.72 14.07
CA SER A 88 18.78 5.41 14.47
C SER A 88 17.67 4.36 14.46
N GLY A 89 17.60 3.58 13.39
CA GLY A 89 16.57 2.55 13.23
C GLY A 89 15.17 3.18 13.25
N GLU A 90 14.37 2.82 14.25
CA GLU A 90 12.99 3.28 14.46
C GLU A 90 12.91 4.66 15.13
N GLU A 91 14.01 5.24 15.60
CA GLU A 91 14.01 6.50 16.35
C GLU A 91 14.59 7.67 15.55
N VAL A 92 13.93 8.83 15.66
CA VAL A 92 14.42 10.12 15.16
C VAL A 92 14.55 11.06 16.36
N GLY A 93 15.78 11.49 16.64
CA GLY A 93 16.09 12.49 17.65
C GLY A 93 16.33 13.85 17.01
N VAL A 94 15.76 14.90 17.60
CA VAL A 94 16.00 16.31 17.28
C VAL A 94 16.63 16.95 18.49
N VAL A 95 17.90 17.35 18.35
CA VAL A 95 18.67 18.03 19.39
C VAL A 95 18.66 19.52 19.06
N LEU A 96 18.14 20.35 19.96
CA LEU A 96 18.08 21.79 19.76
C LEU A 96 19.45 22.41 20.04
N ASP A 97 19.88 23.37 19.22
CA ASP A 97 21.19 24.02 19.35
C ASP A 97 21.25 24.94 20.59
N GLU A 98 20.11 25.51 20.96
CA GLU A 98 19.94 26.45 22.08
C GLU A 98 18.69 26.09 22.89
N GLU A 99 18.66 26.51 24.16
CA GLU A 99 17.46 26.39 24.99
C GLU A 99 16.31 27.23 24.42
N VAL A 100 15.13 26.64 24.33
CA VAL A 100 13.93 27.36 23.89
C VAL A 100 13.43 28.24 25.03
N ALA A 101 13.15 29.50 24.72
CA ALA A 101 12.45 30.40 25.62
C ALA A 101 11.02 29.90 25.94
N GLU A 102 10.38 30.51 26.95
CA GLU A 102 8.99 30.21 27.29
C GLU A 102 8.07 30.40 26.07
N GLY A 103 7.29 29.38 25.71
CA GLY A 103 6.36 29.41 24.59
C GLY A 103 6.10 28.05 23.92
N THR A 104 5.27 28.07 22.87
CA THR A 104 4.94 26.89 22.06
C THR A 104 6.04 26.60 21.04
N VAL A 105 6.37 25.31 20.90
CA VAL A 105 7.27 24.77 19.88
C VAL A 105 6.48 23.87 18.94
N VAL A 106 6.73 24.01 17.65
CA VAL A 106 6.17 23.16 16.59
C VAL A 106 7.31 22.47 15.86
N VAL A 107 7.30 21.14 15.87
CA VAL A 107 8.25 20.33 15.11
C VAL A 107 7.52 19.71 13.94
N VAL A 108 7.94 20.00 12.72
CA VAL A 108 7.43 19.31 11.52
C VAL A 108 8.44 18.26 11.09
N TRP A 109 7.95 17.12 10.61
CA TRP A 109 8.82 16.04 10.18
C TRP A 109 8.33 15.38 8.89
N ARG A 110 9.32 14.94 8.10
CA ARG A 110 9.21 14.09 6.92
C ARG A 110 10.37 13.11 6.94
N VAL A 111 10.03 11.83 6.95
CA VAL A 111 10.98 10.72 6.98
C VAL A 111 10.58 9.68 5.95
N LEU A 112 11.52 8.85 5.50
CA LEU A 112 11.23 7.72 4.59
C LEU A 112 11.12 6.44 5.41
N SER A 113 10.04 5.67 5.24
CA SER A 113 9.95 4.31 5.76
C SER A 113 10.82 3.33 4.95
N ASP A 114 11.00 2.11 5.46
CA ASP A 114 11.91 1.10 4.87
C ASP A 114 11.48 0.66 3.46
N ASP A 115 10.20 0.84 3.15
CA ASP A 115 9.57 0.61 1.85
C ASP A 115 9.82 1.73 0.80
N GLY A 116 10.42 2.84 1.22
CA GLY A 116 10.74 4.01 0.40
C GLY A 116 9.63 5.06 0.28
N HIS A 117 8.53 4.94 1.03
CA HIS A 117 7.47 5.96 1.05
C HIS A 117 7.74 7.04 2.12
N PRO A 118 7.52 8.32 1.79
CA PRO A 118 7.62 9.40 2.75
C PRO A 118 6.40 9.45 3.67
N VAL A 119 6.67 9.50 4.97
CA VAL A 119 5.70 9.75 6.03
C VAL A 119 5.97 11.13 6.60
N SER A 120 4.92 11.91 6.84
CA SER A 120 5.02 13.27 7.36
C SER A 120 4.03 13.52 8.48
N GLY A 121 4.36 14.47 9.34
CA GLY A 121 3.50 14.91 10.44
C GLY A 121 4.08 16.12 11.16
N SER A 122 3.47 16.44 12.29
CA SER A 122 3.91 17.52 13.18
C SER A 122 3.72 17.14 14.63
N LEU A 123 4.56 17.68 15.50
CA LEU A 123 4.46 17.61 16.96
C LEU A 123 4.38 19.03 17.52
N THR A 124 3.42 19.29 18.41
CA THR A 124 3.33 20.55 19.14
C THR A 124 3.52 20.33 20.65
N PHE A 125 4.36 21.12 21.31
CA PHE A 125 4.48 21.14 22.78
C PHE A 125 4.81 22.56 23.26
N SER A 126 4.90 22.80 24.56
CA SER A 126 5.25 24.12 25.11
C SER A 126 6.29 24.03 26.22
N VAL A 127 7.12 25.06 26.36
CA VAL A 127 8.09 25.22 27.44
C VAL A 127 7.61 26.36 28.35
N GLY A 128 7.52 26.12 29.66
CA GLY A 128 6.98 27.03 30.68
C GLY A 128 5.47 27.24 30.58
N ALA A 129 5.00 27.84 29.49
CA ALA A 129 3.59 28.10 29.23
C ALA A 129 3.27 28.11 27.72
N PRO A 130 2.05 27.71 27.31
CA PRO A 130 1.62 27.81 25.92
C PRO A 130 1.56 29.26 25.43
N SER A 131 2.00 29.51 24.21
CA SER A 131 1.89 30.81 23.56
C SER A 131 0.43 31.13 23.21
N PRO A 132 -0.02 32.39 23.36
CA PRO A 132 -1.39 32.79 23.05
C PRO A 132 -1.73 32.72 21.54
N THR A 133 -0.71 32.77 20.69
CA THR A 133 -0.81 32.65 19.24
C THR A 133 0.36 31.82 18.73
N VAL A 134 0.09 30.92 17.79
CA VAL A 134 1.10 30.11 17.11
C VAL A 134 0.97 30.38 15.61
N VAL A 135 2.04 30.88 15.00
CA VAL A 135 2.12 31.01 13.55
C VAL A 135 2.39 29.62 12.97
N PRO A 136 1.56 29.11 12.05
CA PRO A 136 1.84 27.84 11.39
C PRO A 136 3.21 27.91 10.69
N PRO A 137 4.07 26.89 10.85
CA PRO A 137 5.33 26.85 10.13
C PRO A 137 5.09 26.90 8.61
N PRO A 138 6.05 27.44 7.82
CA PRO A 138 5.92 27.48 6.36
C PRO A 138 5.65 26.09 5.80
N ASP A 139 4.83 26.01 4.73
CA ASP A 139 4.28 24.76 4.14
C ASP A 139 5.37 23.72 3.83
N VAL A 140 5.78 22.95 4.83
CA VAL A 140 6.20 21.56 4.64
C VAL A 140 4.89 20.86 4.36
N ASP A 141 4.60 20.58 3.09
CA ASP A 141 3.38 19.90 2.64
C ASP A 141 3.25 18.53 3.33
N THR A 142 2.73 18.52 4.55
CA THR A 142 2.30 17.33 5.30
C THR A 142 1.10 16.66 4.62
N SER A 143 0.54 17.32 3.60
CA SER A 143 -0.59 16.88 2.77
C SER A 143 -0.22 15.95 1.60
N THR A 144 1.06 15.85 1.21
CA THR A 144 1.49 15.17 -0.03
C THR A 144 2.19 13.82 0.17
N SER A 145 1.74 13.03 1.16
CA SER A 145 2.20 11.62 1.27
C SER A 145 1.68 10.73 0.12
N ASP A 146 0.67 11.17 -0.61
CA ASP A 146 0.10 10.41 -1.72
C ASP A 146 1.09 10.27 -2.88
N VAL A 147 1.16 9.07 -3.44
CA VAL A 147 2.03 8.78 -4.59
C VAL A 147 1.54 9.60 -5.81
N PRO A 148 2.43 10.37 -6.48
CA PRO A 148 2.06 11.13 -7.66
C PRO A 148 1.49 10.22 -8.76
N PRO A 149 0.40 10.63 -9.44
CA PRO A 149 -0.24 9.80 -10.47
C PRO A 149 0.71 9.47 -11.63
N GLU A 150 1.69 10.34 -11.91
CA GLU A 150 2.74 10.10 -12.92
C GLU A 150 3.65 8.94 -12.52
N LEU A 151 4.00 8.83 -11.24
CA LEU A 151 4.82 7.73 -10.72
C LEU A 151 4.05 6.42 -10.77
N SER A 152 2.78 6.42 -10.34
CA SER A 152 1.91 5.24 -10.44
C SER A 152 1.67 4.81 -11.88
N ALA A 153 1.47 5.76 -12.80
CA ALA A 153 1.36 5.48 -14.23
C ALA A 153 2.66 4.89 -14.80
N ALA A 154 3.82 5.45 -14.46
CA ALA A 154 5.11 4.95 -14.89
C ALA A 154 5.37 3.52 -14.38
N ARG A 155 5.09 3.24 -13.10
CA ARG A 155 5.16 1.89 -12.51
C ARG A 155 4.20 0.93 -13.21
N GLY A 156 2.94 1.32 -13.40
CA GLY A 156 1.93 0.51 -14.08
C GLY A 156 2.31 0.15 -15.52
N VAL A 157 2.76 1.14 -16.30
CA VAL A 157 3.27 0.92 -17.67
C VAL A 157 4.54 0.06 -17.65
N GLY A 158 5.44 0.29 -16.69
CA GLY A 158 6.65 -0.49 -16.49
C GLY A 158 6.39 -1.97 -16.22
N TYR A 159 5.42 -2.29 -15.36
CA TYR A 159 5.00 -3.67 -15.08
C TYR A 159 4.31 -4.31 -16.29
N VAL A 160 3.40 -3.62 -16.97
CA VAL A 160 2.77 -4.14 -18.19
C VAL A 160 3.83 -4.45 -19.25
N GLY A 161 4.76 -3.53 -19.48
CA GLY A 161 5.88 -3.71 -20.40
C GLY A 161 6.74 -4.92 -20.03
N LEU A 162 7.13 -5.02 -18.76
CA LEU A 162 7.98 -6.09 -18.24
C LEU A 162 7.34 -7.47 -18.41
N LEU A 163 6.08 -7.61 -17.97
CA LEU A 163 5.33 -8.86 -18.07
C LEU A 163 5.11 -9.26 -19.53
N LEU A 164 4.85 -8.29 -20.43
CA LEU A 164 4.77 -8.54 -21.86
C LEU A 164 6.12 -8.98 -22.45
N ALA A 165 7.20 -8.25 -22.19
CA ALA A 165 8.51 -8.55 -22.75
C ALA A 165 8.97 -9.97 -22.35
N VAL A 166 8.91 -10.29 -21.05
CA VAL A 166 9.31 -11.59 -20.50
C VAL A 166 8.41 -12.71 -21.00
N GLY A 167 7.09 -12.50 -20.99
CA GLY A 167 6.13 -13.48 -21.46
C GLY A 167 6.24 -13.80 -22.96
N LEU A 168 6.47 -12.77 -23.79
CA LEU A 168 6.70 -12.95 -25.23
C LEU A 168 8.00 -13.71 -25.52
N VAL A 169 9.08 -13.42 -24.77
CA VAL A 169 10.35 -14.21 -24.83
C VAL A 169 10.07 -15.67 -24.49
N GLY A 170 9.41 -15.92 -23.35
CA GLY A 170 9.06 -17.28 -22.91
C GLY A 170 8.22 -18.03 -23.96
N PHE A 171 7.21 -17.38 -24.53
CA PHE A 171 6.37 -17.97 -25.56
C PHE A 171 7.18 -18.31 -26.84
N ALA A 172 7.99 -17.38 -27.32
CA ALA A 172 8.78 -17.56 -28.55
C ALA A 172 9.84 -18.68 -28.44
N LEU A 173 10.33 -18.94 -27.23
CA LEU A 173 11.35 -19.95 -26.94
C LEU A 173 10.77 -21.32 -26.60
N LEU A 174 9.69 -21.36 -25.81
CA LEU A 174 9.15 -22.60 -25.22
C LEU A 174 7.93 -23.15 -25.94
N LEU A 175 7.06 -22.28 -26.48
CA LEU A 175 5.75 -22.67 -27.01
C LEU A 175 5.69 -22.63 -28.53
N LEU A 176 6.41 -21.71 -29.18
CA LEU A 176 6.43 -21.61 -30.63
C LEU A 176 7.37 -22.66 -31.26
N PRO A 177 6.88 -23.47 -32.22
CA PRO A 177 7.73 -24.38 -32.99
C PRO A 177 8.91 -23.69 -33.68
N GLY A 178 9.94 -24.49 -34.00
CA GLY A 178 11.22 -24.01 -34.54
C GLY A 178 11.36 -24.08 -36.05
N ASP A 179 10.28 -24.36 -36.75
CA ASP A 179 10.27 -24.64 -38.17
C ASP A 179 10.03 -23.37 -39.01
N ARG A 180 10.40 -23.42 -40.29
CA ARG A 180 10.21 -22.30 -41.24
C ARG A 180 8.76 -21.84 -41.38
N THR A 181 7.80 -22.66 -40.94
CA THR A 181 6.38 -22.32 -41.00
C THR A 181 5.98 -21.20 -40.05
N THR A 182 6.78 -20.98 -38.99
CA THR A 182 6.52 -20.00 -37.94
C THR A 182 7.40 -18.74 -38.05
N ASP A 183 8.25 -18.61 -39.08
CA ASP A 183 9.20 -17.49 -39.20
C ASP A 183 8.53 -16.10 -39.19
N ARG A 184 7.37 -15.96 -39.86
CA ARG A 184 6.60 -14.69 -39.86
C ARG A 184 6.05 -14.37 -38.46
N ALA A 185 5.46 -15.37 -37.81
CA ALA A 185 4.95 -15.27 -36.46
C ALA A 185 6.07 -14.93 -35.47
N ARG A 186 7.24 -15.56 -35.60
CA ARG A 186 8.44 -15.27 -34.81
C ARG A 186 8.92 -13.83 -35.00
N ARG A 187 9.00 -13.34 -36.25
CA ARG A 187 9.37 -11.94 -36.52
C ARG A 187 8.41 -10.95 -35.87
N ARG A 188 7.10 -11.20 -35.95
CA ARG A 188 6.09 -10.36 -35.25
C ARG A 188 6.27 -10.38 -33.74
N LEU A 189 6.49 -11.56 -33.15
CA LEU A 189 6.79 -11.67 -31.73
C LEU A 189 8.04 -10.88 -31.36
N VAL A 190 9.15 -11.03 -32.09
CA VAL A 190 10.40 -10.30 -31.81
C VAL A 190 10.19 -8.79 -31.91
N VAL A 191 9.46 -8.29 -32.90
CA VAL A 191 9.13 -6.86 -33.02
C VAL A 191 8.28 -6.40 -31.84
N ALA A 192 7.25 -7.16 -31.46
CA ALA A 192 6.43 -6.86 -30.29
C ALA A 192 7.24 -6.89 -28.99
N THR A 193 8.15 -7.86 -28.82
CA THR A 193 9.06 -7.94 -27.68
C THR A 193 9.99 -6.74 -27.64
N ARG A 194 10.57 -6.30 -28.77
CA ARG A 194 11.41 -5.09 -28.82
C ARG A 194 10.62 -3.84 -28.41
N GLY A 195 9.38 -3.70 -28.89
CA GLY A 195 8.48 -2.63 -28.46
C GLY A 195 8.19 -2.68 -26.96
N ALA A 196 7.84 -3.85 -26.43
CA ALA A 196 7.60 -4.03 -24.99
C ALA A 196 8.87 -3.74 -24.16
N THR A 197 10.04 -4.19 -24.59
CA THR A 197 11.33 -3.89 -23.95
C THR A 197 11.64 -2.40 -23.97
N ALA A 198 11.38 -1.69 -25.07
CA ALA A 198 11.59 -0.24 -25.14
C ALA A 198 10.65 0.52 -24.20
N VAL A 199 9.37 0.14 -24.15
CA VAL A 199 8.39 0.71 -23.21
C VAL A 199 8.79 0.43 -21.76
N THR A 200 9.22 -0.81 -21.46
CA THR A 200 9.74 -1.19 -20.15
C THR A 200 10.92 -0.32 -19.77
N ALA A 201 11.91 -0.19 -20.65
CA ALA A 201 13.10 0.58 -20.39
C ALA A 201 12.79 2.05 -20.12
N LEU A 202 11.95 2.67 -20.96
CA LEU A 202 11.55 4.07 -20.77
C LEU A 202 10.80 4.26 -19.44
N ALA A 203 9.81 3.42 -19.15
CA ALA A 203 9.00 3.53 -17.95
C ALA A 203 9.84 3.38 -16.67
N TRP A 204 10.67 2.33 -16.59
CA TRP A 204 11.52 2.06 -15.41
C TRP A 204 12.68 3.06 -15.26
N LEU A 205 13.15 3.68 -16.35
CA LEU A 205 14.12 4.78 -16.22
C LEU A 205 13.46 6.06 -15.71
N VAL A 206 12.22 6.33 -16.12
CA VAL A 206 11.43 7.49 -15.66
C VAL A 206 11.00 7.34 -14.19
N THR A 207 10.84 6.12 -13.67
CA THR A 207 10.51 5.95 -12.24
C THR A 207 11.61 6.46 -11.31
N LEU A 208 12.89 6.44 -11.69
CA LEU A 208 13.98 6.91 -10.80
C LEU A 208 13.85 8.41 -10.45
N PRO A 209 13.84 9.34 -11.42
CA PRO A 209 13.69 10.77 -11.10
C PRO A 209 12.35 11.06 -10.43
N LEU A 210 11.28 10.34 -10.78
CA LEU A 210 9.97 10.52 -10.14
C LEU A 210 9.98 10.07 -8.66
N THR A 211 10.58 8.92 -8.35
CA THR A 211 10.75 8.45 -6.96
C THR A 211 11.62 9.42 -6.17
N ALA A 212 12.73 9.88 -6.75
CA ALA A 212 13.62 10.86 -6.12
C ALA A 212 12.90 12.17 -5.75
N THR A 213 12.09 12.72 -6.66
CA THR A 213 11.30 13.93 -6.39
C THR A 213 10.16 13.67 -5.40
N TYR A 214 9.56 12.48 -5.44
CA TYR A 214 8.48 12.09 -4.52
C TYR A 214 8.97 12.00 -3.07
N GLN A 215 10.13 11.39 -2.85
CA GLN A 215 10.75 11.28 -1.53
C GLN A 215 11.03 12.66 -0.91
N LEU A 216 11.40 13.66 -1.73
CA LEU A 216 11.59 15.06 -1.33
C LEU A 216 10.29 15.88 -1.13
N GLY A 217 9.10 15.30 -1.34
CA GLY A 217 7.83 16.04 -1.20
C GLY A 217 7.42 16.84 -2.43
N GLY A 218 7.91 16.47 -3.62
CA GLY A 218 7.46 17.06 -4.90
C GLY A 218 7.99 18.46 -5.21
N GLN A 219 8.60 19.15 -4.24
CA GLN A 219 9.18 20.48 -4.41
C GLN A 219 10.64 20.46 -4.91
N GLY A 220 11.30 19.29 -4.85
CA GLY A 220 12.68 19.12 -5.32
C GLY A 220 12.79 19.02 -6.84
N SER A 221 13.78 19.68 -7.44
CA SER A 221 14.15 19.42 -8.83
C SER A 221 14.92 18.10 -8.92
N TRP A 222 14.55 17.22 -9.86
CA TRP A 222 15.32 16.01 -10.19
C TRP A 222 16.75 16.29 -10.65
N THR A 223 17.10 17.56 -10.93
CA THR A 223 18.46 17.99 -11.27
C THR A 223 19.34 18.29 -10.05
N SER A 224 18.77 18.31 -8.84
CA SER A 224 19.53 18.49 -7.60
C SER A 224 20.29 17.21 -7.23
N GLY A 225 21.47 17.33 -6.62
CA GLY A 225 22.24 16.16 -6.16
C GLY A 225 21.54 15.40 -5.04
N ASP A 226 20.82 16.12 -4.18
CA ASP A 226 20.14 15.57 -3.00
C ASP A 226 19.01 14.61 -3.36
N ALA A 227 18.31 14.86 -4.48
CA ALA A 227 17.27 13.97 -5.00
C ALA A 227 17.79 12.56 -5.28
N TRP A 228 19.01 12.43 -5.81
CA TRP A 228 19.59 11.13 -6.16
C TRP A 228 20.27 10.44 -4.97
N ALA A 229 20.63 11.20 -3.93
CA ALA A 229 21.27 10.70 -2.73
C ALA A 229 20.32 9.89 -1.83
N LEU A 230 19.02 10.15 -1.93
CA LEU A 230 17.97 9.41 -1.21
C LEU A 230 17.70 8.02 -1.80
N LEU A 231 18.01 7.82 -3.09
CA LEU A 231 17.80 6.54 -3.74
C LEU A 231 18.83 5.49 -3.27
N THR A 232 18.33 4.34 -2.87
CA THR A 232 19.15 3.21 -2.40
C THR A 232 19.83 2.49 -3.58
N LEU A 233 20.95 1.82 -3.31
CA LEU A 233 21.61 0.94 -4.29
C LEU A 233 20.66 -0.14 -4.84
N THR A 234 19.69 -0.58 -4.03
CA THR A 234 18.67 -1.55 -4.43
C THR A 234 17.73 -0.98 -5.50
N GLU A 235 17.28 0.27 -5.38
CA GLU A 235 16.40 0.91 -6.39
C GLU A 235 17.11 1.01 -7.75
N TYR A 236 18.37 1.47 -7.76
CA TYR A 236 19.16 1.48 -9.00
C TYR A 236 19.38 0.06 -9.54
N GLY A 237 19.66 -0.90 -8.66
CA GLY A 237 19.89 -2.30 -9.01
C GLY A 237 18.67 -2.96 -9.66
N VAL A 238 17.46 -2.68 -9.14
CA VAL A 238 16.20 -3.19 -9.71
C VAL A 238 15.95 -2.63 -11.10
N VAL A 239 16.06 -1.31 -11.28
CA VAL A 239 15.88 -0.69 -12.60
C VAL A 239 16.91 -1.25 -13.59
N ALA A 240 18.18 -1.34 -13.20
CA ALA A 240 19.22 -1.91 -14.05
C ALA A 240 18.94 -3.38 -14.42
N ALA A 241 18.52 -4.21 -13.47
CA ALA A 241 18.19 -5.62 -13.72
C ALA A 241 17.00 -5.78 -14.67
N VAL A 242 15.96 -4.96 -14.52
CA VAL A 242 14.80 -4.94 -15.42
C VAL A 242 15.21 -4.52 -16.84
N VAL A 243 15.90 -3.39 -16.98
CA VAL A 243 16.27 -2.82 -18.29
C VAL A 243 17.27 -3.71 -19.01
N LEU A 244 18.38 -4.06 -18.35
CA LEU A 244 19.45 -4.87 -18.95
C LEU A 244 19.01 -6.32 -19.17
N GLY A 245 18.23 -6.89 -18.24
CA GLY A 245 17.73 -8.25 -18.37
C GLY A 245 16.74 -8.42 -19.53
N THR A 246 15.78 -7.49 -19.68
CA THR A 246 14.86 -7.51 -20.84
C THR A 246 15.57 -7.21 -22.16
N ALA A 247 16.51 -6.26 -22.18
CA ALA A 247 17.33 -5.96 -23.34
C ALA A 247 18.17 -7.17 -23.78
N LEU A 248 18.86 -7.83 -22.84
CA LEU A 248 19.63 -9.03 -23.12
C LEU A 248 18.73 -10.17 -23.63
N ALA A 249 17.57 -10.39 -22.99
CA ALA A 249 16.63 -11.43 -23.41
C ALA A 249 16.14 -11.23 -24.86
N VAL A 250 15.76 -10.00 -25.24
CA VAL A 250 15.29 -9.71 -26.61
C VAL A 250 16.42 -9.73 -27.65
N LEU A 251 17.64 -9.30 -27.28
CA LEU A 251 18.82 -9.40 -28.15
C LEU A 251 19.14 -10.88 -28.46
N LEU A 252 19.05 -11.75 -27.46
CA LEU A 252 19.32 -13.19 -27.59
C LEU A 252 18.20 -13.96 -28.31
N LEU A 253 17.00 -13.40 -28.48
CA LEU A 253 16.01 -13.99 -29.39
C LEU A 253 16.56 -14.03 -30.82
N GLY A 254 17.07 -12.89 -31.32
CA GLY A 254 17.52 -12.72 -32.70
C GLY A 254 16.42 -12.97 -33.75
N ASP A 255 16.80 -13.04 -35.02
CA ASP A 255 15.84 -13.22 -36.13
C ASP A 255 15.46 -14.69 -36.39
N GLY A 256 16.25 -15.63 -35.87
CA GLY A 256 16.10 -17.08 -36.05
C GLY A 256 16.11 -17.85 -34.74
N ARG A 257 15.83 -19.15 -34.78
CA ARG A 257 15.76 -19.96 -33.56
C ARG A 257 17.12 -19.98 -32.83
N PRO A 258 17.17 -19.60 -31.54
CA PRO A 258 18.39 -19.68 -30.75
C PRO A 258 18.86 -21.12 -30.54
N GLY A 259 20.18 -21.29 -30.45
CA GLY A 259 20.78 -22.52 -29.93
C GLY A 259 20.45 -22.73 -28.43
N PRO A 260 20.76 -23.91 -27.87
CA PRO A 260 20.37 -24.27 -26.50
C PRO A 260 20.99 -23.35 -25.44
N VAL A 261 22.26 -23.00 -25.58
CA VAL A 261 22.94 -22.07 -24.65
C VAL A 261 22.30 -20.69 -24.70
N ARG A 262 22.13 -20.13 -25.91
CA ARG A 262 21.48 -18.82 -26.13
C ARG A 262 20.07 -18.78 -25.53
N THR A 263 19.33 -19.88 -25.67
CA THR A 263 17.98 -20.03 -25.08
C THR A 263 18.03 -19.98 -23.55
N ARG A 264 18.93 -20.73 -22.90
CA ARG A 264 19.06 -20.73 -21.44
C ARG A 264 19.46 -19.35 -20.90
N VAL A 265 20.39 -18.67 -21.56
CA VAL A 265 20.82 -17.32 -21.16
C VAL A 265 19.68 -16.32 -21.34
N ALA A 266 18.92 -16.39 -22.44
CA ALA A 266 17.76 -15.51 -22.64
C ALA A 266 16.68 -15.70 -21.56
N LEU A 267 16.39 -16.96 -21.19
CA LEU A 267 15.44 -17.28 -20.12
C LEU A 267 15.94 -16.83 -18.75
N ALA A 268 17.24 -17.01 -18.46
CA ALA A 268 17.85 -16.53 -17.22
C ALA A 268 17.78 -14.99 -17.12
N ALA A 269 18.12 -14.27 -18.18
CA ALA A 269 18.02 -12.82 -18.23
C ALA A 269 16.58 -12.32 -18.03
N ALA A 270 15.60 -12.99 -18.67
CA ALA A 270 14.19 -12.68 -18.49
C ALA A 270 13.70 -12.99 -17.05
N ALA A 271 14.19 -14.08 -16.45
CA ALA A 271 13.88 -14.44 -15.07
C ALA A 271 14.45 -13.43 -14.05
N VAL A 272 15.68 -12.98 -14.24
CA VAL A 272 16.28 -11.92 -13.42
C VAL A 272 15.48 -10.62 -13.55
N ALA A 273 15.11 -10.23 -14.77
CA ALA A 273 14.34 -9.01 -14.99
C ALA A 273 12.97 -9.02 -14.31
N VAL A 274 12.22 -10.14 -14.37
CA VAL A 274 10.88 -10.23 -13.76
C VAL A 274 10.93 -10.43 -12.25
N ALA A 275 12.02 -10.97 -11.71
CA ALA A 275 12.19 -11.16 -10.28
C ALA A 275 12.67 -9.90 -9.56
N ALA A 276 13.40 -9.01 -10.25
CA ALA A 276 14.01 -7.83 -9.66
C ALA A 276 13.04 -6.91 -8.89
N PRO A 277 11.82 -6.60 -9.39
CA PRO A 277 10.89 -5.73 -8.66
C PRO A 277 10.50 -6.23 -7.27
N ALA A 278 10.55 -7.54 -7.02
CA ALA A 278 10.23 -8.13 -5.72
C ALA A 278 11.26 -7.82 -4.62
N LEU A 279 12.39 -7.17 -4.98
CA LEU A 279 13.41 -6.71 -4.03
C LEU A 279 13.14 -5.30 -3.49
N THR A 280 12.10 -4.64 -4.01
CA THR A 280 11.69 -3.27 -3.65
C THR A 280 10.20 -3.25 -3.30
N GLY A 281 9.78 -2.31 -2.45
CA GLY A 281 8.38 -2.12 -2.06
C GLY A 281 7.88 -3.02 -0.92
N HIS A 282 6.62 -2.86 -0.56
CA HIS A 282 6.02 -3.35 0.70
C HIS A 282 5.93 -4.87 0.84
N THR A 283 6.00 -5.63 -0.26
CA THR A 283 5.90 -7.10 -0.18
C THR A 283 7.04 -7.70 0.64
N ARG A 284 8.20 -7.02 0.74
CA ARG A 284 9.33 -7.44 1.58
C ARG A 284 9.08 -7.26 3.09
N ALA A 285 8.28 -6.26 3.45
CA ALA A 285 7.99 -5.91 4.84
C ALA A 285 7.07 -6.95 5.53
N ALA A 286 6.48 -7.87 4.76
CA ALA A 286 5.68 -8.97 5.29
C ALA A 286 6.56 -10.14 5.76
N PRO A 287 6.74 -10.36 7.08
CA PRO A 287 7.44 -11.55 7.55
C PRO A 287 6.64 -12.80 7.16
N PRO A 288 7.25 -14.00 7.05
CA PRO A 288 8.67 -14.20 6.79
C PRO A 288 9.03 -13.70 5.38
N GLU A 289 10.00 -12.80 5.29
CA GLU A 289 10.36 -12.04 4.08
C GLU A 289 10.61 -12.93 2.85
N LEU A 290 11.38 -14.03 3.01
CA LEU A 290 11.68 -14.95 1.92
C LEU A 290 10.44 -15.58 1.29
N LEU A 291 9.40 -15.83 2.09
CA LEU A 291 8.14 -16.38 1.58
C LEU A 291 7.40 -15.32 0.77
N ALA A 292 7.34 -14.08 1.26
CA ALA A 292 6.65 -12.99 0.58
C ALA A 292 7.33 -12.64 -0.75
N ILE A 293 8.67 -12.45 -0.74
CA ILE A 293 9.48 -12.25 -1.95
C ILE A 293 9.33 -13.44 -2.91
N GLY A 294 9.44 -14.67 -2.40
CA GLY A 294 9.31 -15.87 -3.23
C GLY A 294 7.92 -16.01 -3.88
N ALA A 295 6.86 -15.72 -3.13
CA ALA A 295 5.50 -15.72 -3.65
C ALA A 295 5.29 -14.63 -4.70
N ASP A 296 5.84 -13.44 -4.48
CA ASP A 296 5.77 -12.31 -5.42
C ASP A 296 6.51 -12.60 -6.73
N VAL A 297 7.75 -13.09 -6.67
CA VAL A 297 8.51 -13.51 -7.86
C VAL A 297 7.74 -14.57 -8.66
N VAL A 298 7.19 -15.58 -7.98
CA VAL A 298 6.40 -16.62 -8.65
C VAL A 298 5.11 -16.05 -9.23
N HIS A 299 4.46 -15.09 -8.55
CA HIS A 299 3.28 -14.39 -9.04
C HIS A 299 3.57 -13.57 -10.31
N LEU A 300 4.65 -12.79 -10.32
CA LEU A 300 5.09 -12.00 -11.47
C LEU A 300 5.51 -12.88 -12.65
N VAL A 301 6.24 -13.98 -12.41
CA VAL A 301 6.56 -14.96 -13.45
C VAL A 301 5.27 -15.54 -14.05
N ALA A 302 4.33 -15.97 -13.22
CA ALA A 302 3.05 -16.50 -13.68
C ALA A 302 2.24 -15.46 -14.47
N GLY A 303 2.20 -14.21 -13.99
CA GLY A 303 1.57 -13.08 -14.67
C GLY A 303 2.19 -12.80 -16.04
N SER A 304 3.53 -12.89 -16.16
CA SER A 304 4.24 -12.69 -17.42
C SER A 304 3.89 -13.78 -18.44
N VAL A 305 3.87 -15.05 -18.01
CA VAL A 305 3.50 -16.18 -18.87
C VAL A 305 2.04 -16.05 -19.31
N TRP A 306 1.14 -15.60 -18.43
CA TRP A 306 -0.26 -15.41 -18.74
C TRP A 306 -0.47 -14.28 -19.76
N LEU A 307 -0.05 -13.05 -19.43
CA LEU A 307 -0.26 -11.87 -20.27
C LEU A 307 0.49 -12.00 -21.59
N GLY A 308 1.79 -12.27 -21.55
CA GLY A 308 2.59 -12.38 -22.76
C GLY A 308 2.17 -13.57 -23.63
N GLY A 309 1.65 -14.65 -23.03
CA GLY A 309 1.11 -15.77 -23.76
C GLY A 309 -0.21 -15.48 -24.47
N LEU A 310 -1.13 -14.74 -23.85
CA LEU A 310 -2.36 -14.27 -24.49
C LEU A 310 -2.05 -13.35 -25.68
N VAL A 311 -1.18 -12.35 -25.47
CA VAL A 311 -0.76 -11.44 -26.55
C VAL A 311 -0.02 -12.19 -27.66
N ALA A 312 0.85 -13.15 -27.31
CA ALA A 312 1.52 -13.99 -28.29
C ALA A 312 0.50 -14.80 -29.12
N LEU A 313 -0.54 -15.36 -28.51
CA LEU A 313 -1.58 -16.07 -29.24
C LEU A 313 -2.31 -15.14 -30.22
N VAL A 314 -2.66 -13.92 -29.83
CA VAL A 314 -3.28 -12.93 -30.73
C VAL A 314 -2.36 -12.66 -31.94
N LEU A 315 -1.05 -12.53 -31.72
CA LEU A 315 -0.08 -12.24 -32.78
C LEU A 315 0.21 -13.44 -33.70
N VAL A 316 0.15 -14.66 -33.17
CA VAL A 316 0.57 -15.89 -33.85
C VAL A 316 -0.60 -16.62 -34.51
N LEU A 317 -1.77 -16.68 -33.87
CA LEU A 317 -2.92 -17.46 -34.36
C LEU A 317 -3.39 -17.06 -35.77
N PRO A 318 -3.43 -15.78 -36.19
CA PRO A 318 -3.81 -15.42 -37.56
C PRO A 318 -2.92 -16.07 -38.63
N ASP A 319 -1.61 -16.19 -38.37
CA ASP A 319 -0.66 -16.82 -39.29
C ASP A 319 -0.80 -18.36 -39.29
N LEU A 320 -1.28 -18.93 -38.17
CA LEU A 320 -1.48 -20.37 -38.00
C LEU A 320 -2.89 -20.85 -38.36
N ALA A 321 -3.88 -19.95 -38.49
CA ALA A 321 -5.28 -20.30 -38.77
C ALA A 321 -5.47 -21.06 -40.09
N GLY A 322 -4.59 -20.83 -41.07
CA GLY A 322 -4.56 -21.58 -42.33
C GLY A 322 -3.95 -22.99 -42.21
N ARG A 323 -3.34 -23.32 -41.06
CA ARG A 323 -2.53 -24.52 -40.79
C ARG A 323 -3.10 -25.29 -39.58
N GLY A 324 -4.37 -25.68 -39.68
CA GLY A 324 -5.24 -26.08 -38.56
C GLY A 324 -4.64 -26.99 -37.47
N GLU A 325 -3.76 -27.96 -37.81
CA GLU A 325 -3.11 -28.82 -36.81
C GLU A 325 -2.09 -28.07 -35.94
N LEU A 326 -1.21 -27.27 -36.55
CA LEU A 326 -0.20 -26.48 -35.84
C LEU A 326 -0.85 -25.40 -34.96
N GLY A 327 -1.87 -24.72 -35.47
CA GLY A 327 -2.62 -23.73 -34.69
C GLY A 327 -3.34 -24.35 -33.48
N ALA A 328 -3.98 -25.52 -33.67
CA ALA A 328 -4.63 -26.25 -32.59
C ALA A 328 -3.63 -26.78 -31.57
N GLU A 329 -2.44 -27.21 -31.99
CA GLU A 329 -1.38 -27.68 -31.10
C GLU A 329 -0.84 -26.56 -30.21
N VAL A 330 -0.46 -25.42 -30.79
CA VAL A 330 0.02 -24.25 -30.04
C VAL A 330 -1.04 -23.77 -29.04
N LEU A 331 -2.30 -23.70 -29.48
CA LEU A 331 -3.42 -23.32 -28.62
C LEU A 331 -3.65 -24.32 -27.47
N ALA A 332 -3.57 -25.63 -27.74
CA ALA A 332 -3.75 -26.66 -26.72
C ALA A 332 -2.60 -26.66 -25.70
N ARG A 333 -1.35 -26.48 -26.14
CA ARG A 333 -0.18 -26.35 -25.27
C ARG A 333 -0.32 -25.14 -24.34
N PHE A 334 -0.64 -23.96 -24.89
CA PHE A 334 -0.83 -22.77 -24.09
C PHE A 334 -2.02 -22.91 -23.14
N SER A 335 -3.14 -23.50 -23.58
CA SER A 335 -4.28 -23.74 -22.68
C SER A 335 -3.91 -24.64 -21.49
N GLY A 336 -3.07 -25.66 -21.72
CA GLY A 336 -2.51 -26.50 -20.65
C GLY A 336 -1.67 -25.70 -19.66
N VAL A 337 -0.73 -24.88 -20.16
CA VAL A 337 0.11 -24.00 -19.33
C VAL A 337 -0.73 -22.97 -18.59
N GLY A 338 -1.70 -22.34 -19.25
CA GLY A 338 -2.58 -21.32 -18.67
C GLY A 338 -3.38 -21.82 -17.47
N ALA A 339 -3.81 -23.09 -17.46
CA ALA A 339 -4.48 -23.68 -16.29
C ALA A 339 -3.55 -23.83 -15.08
N VAL A 340 -2.28 -24.21 -15.32
CA VAL A 340 -1.27 -24.28 -14.26
C VAL A 340 -0.93 -22.87 -13.74
N VAL A 341 -0.72 -21.94 -14.66
CA VAL A 341 -0.43 -20.52 -14.35
C VAL A 341 -1.55 -19.89 -13.54
N LEU A 342 -2.83 -20.14 -13.88
CA LEU A 342 -3.97 -19.67 -13.10
C LEU A 342 -3.96 -20.24 -11.68
N GLY A 343 -3.67 -21.53 -11.52
CA GLY A 343 -3.55 -22.15 -10.20
C GLY A 343 -2.42 -21.53 -9.37
N VAL A 344 -1.26 -21.26 -10.00
CA VAL A 344 -0.13 -20.58 -9.36
C VAL A 344 -0.52 -19.17 -8.92
N LEU A 345 -1.15 -18.38 -9.78
CA LEU A 345 -1.59 -17.01 -9.47
C LEU A 345 -2.58 -16.97 -8.31
N VAL A 346 -3.53 -17.91 -8.26
CA VAL A 346 -4.48 -18.02 -7.14
C VAL A 346 -3.74 -18.32 -5.85
N VAL A 347 -2.80 -19.27 -5.85
CA VAL A 347 -2.04 -19.64 -4.65
C VAL A 347 -1.17 -18.49 -4.17
N THR A 348 -0.30 -17.96 -5.02
CA THR A 348 0.62 -16.90 -4.61
C THR A 348 -0.12 -15.63 -4.27
N GLY A 349 -1.17 -15.28 -5.01
CA GLY A 349 -2.03 -14.15 -4.70
C GLY A 349 -2.75 -14.29 -3.36
N SER A 350 -3.23 -15.50 -3.01
CA SER A 350 -3.86 -15.76 -1.71
C SER A 350 -2.86 -15.69 -0.55
N VAL A 351 -1.65 -16.23 -0.75
CA VAL A 351 -0.57 -16.14 0.24
C VAL A 351 -0.22 -14.68 0.50
N LEU A 352 0.03 -13.90 -0.55
CA LEU A 352 0.35 -12.48 -0.44
C LEU A 352 -0.78 -11.69 0.22
N ALA A 353 -2.02 -11.90 -0.22
CA ALA A 353 -3.19 -11.23 0.35
C ALA A 353 -3.33 -11.50 1.86
N TRP A 354 -3.18 -12.76 2.29
CA TRP A 354 -3.29 -13.10 3.71
C TRP A 354 -2.13 -12.53 4.54
N ARG A 355 -0.90 -12.58 4.01
CA ARG A 355 0.28 -12.03 4.70
C ARG A 355 0.21 -10.52 4.86
N ILE A 356 -0.38 -9.81 3.90
CA ILE A 356 -0.53 -8.35 3.96
C ILE A 356 -1.71 -7.96 4.85
N LEU A 357 -2.90 -8.54 4.63
CA LEU A 357 -4.13 -8.13 5.33
C LEU A 357 -4.26 -8.68 6.76
N GLY A 358 -3.66 -9.84 7.05
CA GLY A 358 -3.69 -10.50 8.36
C GLY A 358 -5.07 -10.98 8.86
N SER A 359 -6.18 -10.53 8.27
CA SER A 359 -7.54 -10.82 8.72
C SER A 359 -8.59 -10.70 7.60
N TRP A 360 -9.77 -11.28 7.85
CA TRP A 360 -10.93 -11.11 6.97
C TRP A 360 -11.51 -9.69 7.01
N GLY A 361 -11.48 -9.03 8.17
CA GLY A 361 -11.88 -7.63 8.31
C GLY A 361 -11.02 -6.72 7.44
N GLY A 362 -9.70 -6.95 7.43
CA GLY A 362 -8.75 -6.27 6.54
C GLY A 362 -9.16 -6.31 5.06
N LEU A 363 -9.81 -7.38 4.60
CA LEU A 363 -10.25 -7.51 3.20
C LEU A 363 -11.48 -6.66 2.86
N VAL A 364 -12.39 -6.39 3.80
CA VAL A 364 -13.68 -5.73 3.52
C VAL A 364 -13.79 -4.32 4.08
N ASP A 365 -13.09 -4.07 5.19
CA ASP A 365 -13.19 -2.82 5.96
C ASP A 365 -12.16 -1.78 5.48
N THR A 366 -11.08 -2.20 4.83
CA THR A 366 -10.03 -1.30 4.35
C THR A 366 -10.19 -0.90 2.89
N GLY A 367 -9.68 0.28 2.52
CA GLY A 367 -9.62 0.73 1.11
C GLY A 367 -8.81 -0.23 0.24
N TYR A 368 -7.67 -0.69 0.76
CA TYR A 368 -6.80 -1.68 0.12
C TYR A 368 -7.51 -3.02 -0.12
N GLY A 369 -8.24 -3.53 0.87
CA GLY A 369 -8.99 -4.79 0.75
C GLY A 369 -10.07 -4.73 -0.32
N ARG A 370 -10.82 -3.63 -0.39
CA ARG A 370 -11.85 -3.40 -1.44
C ARG A 370 -11.23 -3.34 -2.84
N LEU A 371 -10.11 -2.67 -2.95
CA LEU A 371 -9.31 -2.61 -4.17
C LEU A 371 -8.81 -4.00 -4.61
N LEU A 372 -8.34 -4.81 -3.66
CA LEU A 372 -7.98 -6.21 -3.93
C LEU A 372 -9.19 -7.04 -4.39
N LEU A 373 -10.38 -6.83 -3.82
CA LEU A 373 -11.60 -7.51 -4.28
C LEU A 373 -11.96 -7.15 -5.72
N VAL A 374 -11.77 -5.89 -6.13
CA VAL A 374 -11.93 -5.48 -7.54
C VAL A 374 -10.93 -6.24 -8.43
N LYS A 375 -9.67 -6.38 -7.99
CA LYS A 375 -8.65 -7.14 -8.72
C LYS A 375 -9.02 -8.62 -8.88
N ILE A 376 -9.52 -9.25 -7.81
CA ILE A 376 -10.00 -10.64 -7.80
C ILE A 376 -11.19 -10.80 -8.74
N GLY A 377 -12.18 -9.89 -8.68
CA GLY A 377 -13.35 -9.92 -9.55
C GLY A 377 -13.00 -9.82 -11.03
N ALA A 378 -12.10 -8.89 -11.39
CA ALA A 378 -11.61 -8.75 -12.75
C ALA A 378 -10.84 -10.00 -13.22
N ALA A 379 -9.96 -10.57 -12.39
CA ALA A 379 -9.26 -11.81 -12.70
C ALA A 379 -10.24 -12.98 -12.91
N ALA A 380 -11.32 -13.06 -12.12
CA ALA A 380 -12.37 -14.05 -12.28
C ALA A 380 -13.13 -13.90 -13.62
N VAL A 381 -13.39 -12.68 -14.07
CA VAL A 381 -13.98 -12.42 -15.40
C VAL A 381 -13.06 -12.93 -16.51
N VAL A 382 -11.76 -12.62 -16.47
CA VAL A 382 -10.80 -13.11 -17.48
C VAL A 382 -10.71 -14.64 -17.43
N ALA A 383 -10.70 -15.25 -16.24
CA ALA A 383 -10.69 -16.70 -16.09
C ALA A 383 -11.97 -17.35 -16.64
N ALA A 384 -13.14 -16.73 -16.46
CA ALA A 384 -14.40 -17.20 -17.01
C ALA A 384 -14.41 -17.14 -18.55
N LEU A 385 -13.90 -16.06 -19.14
CA LEU A 385 -13.73 -15.94 -20.59
C LEU A 385 -12.76 -17.01 -21.12
N ALA A 386 -11.62 -17.22 -20.43
CA ALA A 386 -10.65 -18.24 -20.80
C ALA A 386 -11.22 -19.66 -20.70
N ALA A 387 -12.03 -19.93 -19.67
CA ALA A 387 -12.75 -21.20 -19.51
C ALA A 387 -13.79 -21.40 -20.62
N TRP A 388 -14.55 -20.36 -20.98
CA TRP A 388 -15.48 -20.39 -22.10
C TRP A 388 -14.74 -20.66 -23.42
N ASN A 389 -13.61 -20.00 -23.67
CA ASN A 389 -12.75 -20.26 -24.83
C ASN A 389 -12.33 -21.73 -24.87
N ARG A 390 -11.83 -22.26 -23.76
CA ARG A 390 -11.32 -23.63 -23.65
C ARG A 390 -12.40 -24.70 -23.80
N PHE A 391 -13.55 -24.55 -23.14
CA PHE A 391 -14.55 -25.60 -23.01
C PHE A 391 -15.71 -25.48 -24.00
N ALA A 392 -15.97 -24.29 -24.54
CA ALA A 392 -17.04 -24.06 -25.51
C ALA A 392 -16.50 -23.81 -26.93
N LEU A 393 -15.60 -22.83 -27.11
CA LEU A 393 -15.14 -22.39 -28.45
C LEU A 393 -14.15 -23.37 -29.10
N VAL A 394 -13.13 -23.82 -28.37
CA VAL A 394 -12.11 -24.74 -28.91
C VAL A 394 -12.71 -26.07 -29.38
N PRO A 395 -13.62 -26.75 -28.64
CA PRO A 395 -14.27 -27.97 -29.12
C PRO A 395 -15.14 -27.74 -30.36
N ARG A 396 -15.81 -26.60 -30.47
CA ARG A 396 -16.60 -26.22 -31.67
C ARG A 396 -15.69 -26.08 -32.90
N PHE A 397 -14.51 -25.47 -32.75
CA PHE A 397 -13.52 -25.39 -33.82
C PHE A 397 -12.96 -26.75 -34.23
N ARG A 398 -12.61 -27.62 -33.27
CA ARG A 398 -12.03 -28.94 -33.57
C ARG A 398 -13.01 -29.84 -34.33
N ARG A 399 -14.32 -29.63 -34.16
CA ARG A 399 -15.39 -30.33 -34.88
C ARG A 399 -15.72 -29.72 -36.26
N ALA A 400 -15.17 -28.54 -36.59
CA ALA A 400 -15.44 -27.89 -37.87
C ALA A 400 -14.72 -28.59 -39.03
N GLU A 401 -15.49 -29.04 -40.01
CA GLU A 401 -14.97 -29.79 -41.18
C GLU A 401 -14.49 -28.86 -42.30
N ARG A 402 -15.10 -27.66 -42.47
CA ARG A 402 -14.77 -26.74 -43.57
C ARG A 402 -13.68 -25.75 -43.21
N ARG A 403 -12.78 -25.46 -44.15
CA ARG A 403 -11.69 -24.46 -43.97
C ARG A 403 -12.20 -23.05 -43.64
N ARG A 404 -13.34 -22.64 -44.20
CA ARG A 404 -13.96 -21.34 -43.93
C ARG A 404 -14.39 -21.22 -42.47
N ASP A 405 -15.07 -22.25 -41.96
CA ASP A 405 -15.55 -22.32 -40.57
C ASP A 405 -14.39 -22.35 -39.58
N ARG A 406 -13.27 -23.01 -39.94
CA ARG A 406 -12.02 -22.97 -39.16
C ARG A 406 -11.44 -21.56 -39.09
N ARG A 407 -11.40 -20.82 -40.20
CA ARG A 407 -10.92 -19.42 -40.20
C ARG A 407 -11.82 -18.50 -39.35
N SER A 408 -13.14 -18.58 -39.51
CA SER A 408 -14.09 -17.80 -38.70
C SER A 408 -14.00 -18.15 -37.21
N GLY A 409 -13.83 -19.43 -36.87
CA GLY A 409 -13.63 -19.86 -35.49
C GLY A 409 -12.30 -19.35 -34.90
N ALA A 410 -11.22 -19.37 -35.68
CA ALA A 410 -9.94 -18.81 -35.26
C ALA A 410 -10.01 -17.28 -35.06
N GLU A 411 -10.73 -16.57 -35.93
CA GLU A 411 -10.97 -15.12 -35.80
C GLU A 411 -11.76 -14.79 -34.53
N LEU A 412 -12.79 -15.57 -34.22
CA LEU A 412 -13.56 -15.42 -32.98
C LEU A 412 -12.68 -15.68 -31.74
N VAL A 413 -11.87 -16.75 -31.76
CA VAL A 413 -10.91 -17.04 -30.67
C VAL A 413 -9.89 -15.91 -30.54
N VAL A 414 -9.36 -15.35 -31.63
CA VAL A 414 -8.43 -14.21 -31.58
C VAL A 414 -9.12 -12.98 -30.99
N ARG A 415 -10.38 -12.70 -31.37
CA ARG A 415 -11.13 -11.56 -30.84
C ARG A 415 -11.44 -11.70 -29.36
N THR A 416 -11.84 -12.88 -28.89
CA THR A 416 -12.06 -13.12 -27.45
C THR A 416 -10.74 -13.11 -26.67
N THR A 417 -9.67 -13.69 -27.22
CA THR A 417 -8.32 -13.64 -26.61
C THR A 417 -7.79 -12.20 -26.55
N PHE A 418 -8.08 -11.38 -27.57
CA PHE A 418 -7.73 -9.96 -27.56
C PHE A 418 -8.50 -9.19 -26.49
N ALA A 419 -9.80 -9.47 -26.32
CA ALA A 419 -10.59 -8.89 -25.24
C ALA A 419 -10.06 -9.32 -23.86
N GLU A 420 -9.70 -10.59 -23.68
CA GLU A 420 -9.06 -11.10 -22.46
C GLU A 420 -7.75 -10.38 -22.16
N ALA A 421 -6.87 -10.22 -23.17
CA ALA A 421 -5.62 -9.48 -23.02
C ALA A 421 -5.86 -8.00 -22.69
N GLY A 422 -6.84 -7.37 -23.32
CA GLY A 422 -7.21 -5.97 -23.05
C GLY A 422 -7.72 -5.76 -21.62
N VAL A 423 -8.59 -6.66 -21.12
CA VAL A 423 -9.06 -6.63 -19.73
C VAL A 423 -7.89 -6.86 -18.76
N LEU A 424 -6.96 -7.77 -19.08
CA LEU A 424 -5.79 -8.02 -18.23
C LEU A 424 -4.83 -6.83 -18.19
N VAL A 425 -4.61 -6.14 -19.32
CA VAL A 425 -3.82 -4.91 -19.35
C VAL A 425 -4.50 -3.80 -18.54
N ALA A 426 -5.80 -3.58 -18.73
CA ALA A 426 -6.55 -2.62 -17.94
C ALA A 426 -6.48 -2.94 -16.43
N LEU A 427 -6.64 -4.21 -16.08
CA LEU A 427 -6.49 -4.70 -14.71
C LEU A 427 -5.09 -4.41 -14.15
N LEU A 428 -4.02 -4.61 -14.93
CA LEU A 428 -2.66 -4.33 -14.48
C LEU A 428 -2.38 -2.83 -14.32
N LEU A 429 -2.92 -1.98 -15.20
CA LEU A 429 -2.81 -0.53 -15.07
C LEU A 429 -3.53 -0.04 -13.80
N VAL A 430 -4.73 -0.57 -13.53
CA VAL A 430 -5.46 -0.31 -12.27
C VAL A 430 -4.70 -0.91 -11.08
N THR A 431 -4.07 -2.07 -11.24
CA THR A 431 -3.22 -2.69 -10.21
C THR A 431 -2.00 -1.82 -9.90
N GLY A 432 -1.46 -1.09 -10.87
CA GLY A 432 -0.37 -0.13 -10.63
C GLY A 432 -0.75 0.95 -9.62
N VAL A 433 -1.97 1.48 -9.73
CA VAL A 433 -2.54 2.40 -8.72
C VAL A 433 -2.71 1.71 -7.36
N LEU A 434 -3.13 0.44 -7.37
CA LEU A 434 -3.32 -0.40 -6.18
C LEU A 434 -2.04 -0.69 -5.40
N VAL A 435 -0.92 -0.87 -6.09
CA VAL A 435 0.39 -1.16 -5.50
C VAL A 435 0.91 0.04 -4.72
N ASP A 436 0.55 1.23 -5.19
CA ASP A 436 0.92 2.51 -4.57
C ASP A 436 -0.15 3.01 -3.57
N THR A 437 -1.26 2.27 -3.40
CA THR A 437 -2.21 2.52 -2.32
C THR A 437 -1.83 1.65 -1.12
N SER A 438 -1.50 2.29 -0.01
CA SER A 438 -1.05 1.60 1.19
C SER A 438 -2.14 0.67 1.73
N PRO A 439 -1.80 -0.53 2.24
CA PRO A 439 -2.67 -1.29 3.13
C PRO A 439 -2.78 -0.52 4.46
N GLU A 440 -3.52 0.58 4.45
CA GLU A 440 -3.87 1.29 5.65
C GLU A 440 -4.74 0.34 6.51
N THR A 441 -4.25 -0.09 7.68
CA THR A 441 -5.09 0.00 8.88
C THR A 441 -5.58 1.41 8.87
N GLY A 442 -6.87 1.59 8.63
CA GLY A 442 -7.39 2.82 8.09
C GLY A 442 -6.70 4.03 8.72
N ARG A 443 -6.46 5.05 7.90
CA ARG A 443 -7.08 6.30 8.30
C ARG A 443 -8.51 5.94 8.75
N ALA A 444 -8.69 5.69 10.05
CA ALA A 444 -9.44 6.67 10.80
C ALA A 444 -8.88 7.97 10.25
N ALA A 445 -9.58 8.50 9.25
CA ALA A 445 -9.70 9.92 9.18
C ALA A 445 -9.86 10.26 10.64
N VAL A 446 -8.85 10.93 11.17
CA VAL A 446 -9.10 11.83 12.26
C VAL A 446 -10.23 12.69 11.68
N GLU A 447 -11.48 12.20 11.81
CA GLU A 447 -12.69 13.00 11.81
C GLU A 447 -12.26 14.08 12.75
N ALA A 448 -11.91 15.24 12.18
CA ALA A 448 -11.09 16.28 12.78
C ALA A 448 -11.19 16.16 14.29
N ALA A 449 -10.13 15.61 14.91
CA ALA A 449 -10.23 15.04 16.25
C ALA A 449 -11.02 16.02 17.09
N ASP A 450 -12.09 15.54 17.70
CA ASP A 450 -12.99 16.31 18.56
C ASP A 450 -12.22 16.65 19.85
N THR A 451 -11.14 17.41 19.67
CA THR A 451 -10.10 17.79 20.64
C THR A 451 -10.33 19.19 21.18
N GLY A 452 -11.26 19.91 20.57
CA GLY A 452 -11.76 21.17 21.08
C GLY A 452 -12.52 20.95 22.38
N PRO A 453 -12.62 21.97 23.23
CA PRO A 453 -13.50 21.93 24.38
C PRO A 453 -14.97 21.88 23.92
N HIS A 454 -15.77 21.04 24.59
CA HIS A 454 -17.19 20.92 24.36
C HIS A 454 -17.96 21.80 25.31
N GLU A 455 -18.93 22.54 24.77
CA GLU A 455 -19.78 23.43 25.56
C GLU A 455 -21.14 22.77 25.81
N GLY A 456 -21.64 22.91 27.03
CA GLY A 456 -22.96 22.45 27.45
C GLY A 456 -23.59 23.42 28.42
N GLN A 457 -24.92 23.41 28.48
CA GLN A 457 -25.65 24.26 29.41
C GLN A 457 -26.10 23.47 30.62
N LEU A 458 -25.92 24.05 31.81
CA LEU A 458 -26.24 23.43 33.09
C LEU A 458 -26.97 24.47 33.95
N GLY A 459 -28.29 24.50 33.82
CA GLY A 459 -29.12 25.55 34.43
C GLY A 459 -28.79 26.93 33.83
N PRO A 460 -28.49 27.96 34.65
CA PRO A 460 -28.05 29.27 34.16
C PRO A 460 -26.57 29.31 33.76
N TYR A 461 -25.80 28.25 34.06
CA TYR A 461 -24.35 28.20 33.86
C TYR A 461 -23.98 27.50 32.55
N GLU A 462 -22.86 27.92 31.98
CA GLU A 462 -22.22 27.29 30.84
C GLU A 462 -21.07 26.41 31.34
N ILE A 463 -20.99 25.19 30.82
CA ILE A 463 -19.93 24.23 31.12
C ILE A 463 -19.09 24.04 29.88
N VAL A 464 -17.78 24.19 30.03
CA VAL A 464 -16.80 23.94 28.98
C VAL A 464 -15.89 22.82 29.43
N ALA A 465 -15.93 21.66 28.77
CA ALA A 465 -15.17 20.49 29.17
C ALA A 465 -14.24 19.96 28.07
N ALA A 466 -13.11 19.38 28.46
CA ALA A 466 -12.13 18.78 27.55
C ALA A 466 -11.52 17.52 28.16
N ILE A 467 -11.07 16.58 27.31
CA ILE A 467 -10.44 15.31 27.74
C ILE A 467 -9.11 15.12 27.00
N SER A 468 -7.98 15.55 27.56
CA SER A 468 -6.68 15.40 26.88
C SER A 468 -5.93 14.14 27.35
N PRO A 469 -5.28 13.34 26.48
CA PRO A 469 -5.05 13.54 25.04
C PRO A 469 -6.05 12.84 24.11
N HIS A 470 -7.25 12.47 24.56
CA HIS A 470 -8.26 11.74 23.76
C HIS A 470 -7.83 10.33 23.30
N THR A 471 -7.00 9.62 24.07
CA THR A 471 -6.54 8.26 23.71
C THR A 471 -6.87 7.22 24.78
N VAL A 472 -6.80 5.93 24.42
CA VAL A 472 -6.85 4.83 25.42
C VAL A 472 -5.63 4.91 26.34
N GLY A 473 -5.87 4.94 27.65
CA GLY A 473 -4.85 5.10 28.68
C GLY A 473 -5.11 6.31 29.59
N PRO A 474 -4.06 6.86 30.23
CA PRO A 474 -4.19 8.04 31.09
C PRO A 474 -4.66 9.28 30.32
N ASN A 475 -5.66 9.97 30.84
CA ASN A 475 -6.23 11.21 30.33
C ASN A 475 -6.53 12.17 31.50
N THR A 476 -6.66 13.46 31.17
CA THR A 476 -7.07 14.51 32.09
C THR A 476 -8.39 15.10 31.62
N VAL A 477 -9.42 14.99 32.46
CA VAL A 477 -10.71 15.64 32.24
C VAL A 477 -10.68 17.01 32.89
N THR A 478 -10.92 18.07 32.12
CA THR A 478 -11.04 19.45 32.61
C THR A 478 -12.45 19.95 32.42
N VAL A 479 -13.01 20.62 33.43
CA VAL A 479 -14.36 21.21 33.43
C VAL A 479 -14.26 22.65 33.91
N GLN A 480 -14.68 23.60 33.09
CA GLN A 480 -14.79 25.01 33.44
C GLN A 480 -16.26 25.43 33.54
N VAL A 481 -16.62 26.08 34.64
CA VAL A 481 -17.94 26.64 34.90
C VAL A 481 -17.93 28.14 34.59
N ARG A 482 -18.87 28.60 33.76
CA ARG A 482 -19.01 30.00 33.35
C ARG A 482 -20.41 30.54 33.61
N ASP A 483 -20.50 31.85 33.85
CA ASP A 483 -21.74 32.61 33.91
C ASP A 483 -21.59 33.87 33.05
N GLY A 484 -22.46 34.04 32.05
CA GLY A 484 -22.33 35.12 31.07
C GLY A 484 -20.98 35.17 30.34
N GLY A 485 -20.37 34.00 30.10
CA GLY A 485 -19.07 33.85 29.44
C GLY A 485 -17.83 34.03 30.33
N ALA A 486 -17.98 34.43 31.60
CA ALA A 486 -16.87 34.57 32.54
C ALA A 486 -16.72 33.33 33.44
N PRO A 487 -15.51 32.80 33.69
CA PRO A 487 -15.30 31.70 34.64
C PRO A 487 -15.70 32.10 36.06
N ILE A 488 -16.48 31.23 36.72
CA ILE A 488 -16.95 31.46 38.10
C ILE A 488 -16.70 30.23 38.97
N ASP A 489 -16.38 30.48 40.24
CA ASP A 489 -16.25 29.39 41.21
C ASP A 489 -17.62 28.84 41.59
N ALA A 490 -17.76 27.52 41.52
CA ALA A 490 -18.94 26.82 41.97
C ALA A 490 -18.99 26.70 43.50
N LEU A 491 -20.21 26.61 44.05
CA LEU A 491 -20.46 26.46 45.48
C LEU A 491 -19.81 25.18 46.05
N GLU A 492 -19.88 24.09 45.30
CA GLU A 492 -19.15 22.84 45.52
C GLU A 492 -18.47 22.44 44.21
N ALA A 493 -17.39 21.65 44.30
CA ALA A 493 -16.74 21.11 43.11
C ALA A 493 -17.75 20.32 42.26
N PRO A 494 -17.80 20.53 40.93
CA PRO A 494 -18.66 19.75 40.04
C PRO A 494 -18.38 18.25 40.20
N ARG A 495 -19.41 17.43 40.05
CA ARG A 495 -19.22 15.97 39.96
C ARG A 495 -19.32 15.56 38.50
N ALA A 496 -18.30 14.90 38.00
CA ALA A 496 -18.28 14.34 36.66
C ALA A 496 -18.38 12.81 36.69
N ARG A 497 -18.93 12.23 35.63
CA ARG A 497 -18.94 10.79 35.36
C ARG A 497 -18.59 10.59 33.89
N LEU A 498 -17.70 9.64 33.61
CA LEU A 498 -17.26 9.33 32.26
C LEU A 498 -17.64 7.88 31.94
N SER A 499 -18.42 7.67 30.88
CA SER A 499 -18.96 6.35 30.51
C SER A 499 -19.15 6.16 29.01
N THR A 500 -19.19 4.92 28.55
CA THR A 500 -19.68 4.47 27.24
C THR A 500 -20.94 3.60 27.43
N ASP A 501 -21.47 3.02 26.34
CA ASP A 501 -22.54 2.03 26.42
C ASP A 501 -22.14 0.75 27.20
N ASP A 502 -20.84 0.43 27.22
CA ASP A 502 -20.30 -0.82 27.76
C ASP A 502 -19.42 -0.65 29.01
N VAL A 503 -18.88 0.55 29.27
CA VAL A 503 -17.90 0.82 30.34
C VAL A 503 -18.25 2.09 31.11
N ASP A 504 -18.19 2.03 32.44
CA ASP A 504 -18.52 3.14 33.32
C ASP A 504 -17.42 3.36 34.36
N LEU A 505 -16.77 4.52 34.33
CA LEU A 505 -15.64 4.83 35.21
C LEU A 505 -16.08 5.37 36.57
N GLY A 506 -17.39 5.49 36.80
CA GLY A 506 -17.93 6.04 38.03
C GLY A 506 -17.69 7.55 38.17
N THR A 507 -17.86 8.07 39.38
CA THR A 507 -17.72 9.51 39.65
C THR A 507 -16.25 9.91 39.72
N LEU A 508 -15.86 10.89 38.91
CA LEU A 508 -14.56 11.52 38.91
C LEU A 508 -14.50 12.58 40.02
N ALA A 509 -13.44 12.55 40.82
CA ALA A 509 -13.17 13.55 41.85
C ALA A 509 -12.46 14.76 41.21
N LEU A 510 -13.25 15.74 40.79
CA LEU A 510 -12.72 16.96 40.19
C LEU A 510 -12.11 17.88 41.26
N GLU A 511 -10.83 18.22 41.10
CA GLU A 511 -10.09 19.15 41.96
C GLU A 511 -10.02 20.53 41.33
N LYS A 512 -10.09 21.59 42.14
CA LYS A 512 -10.02 22.96 41.64
C LYS A 512 -8.58 23.31 41.26
N VAL A 513 -8.38 23.69 40.00
CA VAL A 513 -7.07 24.06 39.44
C VAL A 513 -7.00 25.53 39.04
N GLY A 514 -8.14 26.23 38.96
CA GLY A 514 -8.20 27.65 38.63
C GLY A 514 -9.57 28.25 38.97
N ILE A 515 -9.76 29.54 38.69
CA ILE A 515 -11.06 30.20 38.87
C ILE A 515 -12.08 29.55 37.94
N GLY A 516 -13.09 28.93 38.55
CA GLY A 516 -14.12 28.16 37.85
C GLY A 516 -13.63 26.94 37.08
N THR A 517 -12.36 26.55 37.20
CA THR A 517 -11.77 25.42 36.46
C THR A 517 -11.42 24.29 37.41
N TYR A 518 -11.87 23.09 37.07
CA TYR A 518 -11.69 21.87 37.83
C TYR A 518 -11.14 20.75 36.94
N SER A 519 -10.33 19.85 37.48
CA SER A 519 -9.66 18.79 36.71
C SER A 519 -9.60 17.46 37.47
N ALA A 520 -9.56 16.35 36.75
CA ALA A 520 -9.32 15.01 37.29
C ALA A 520 -8.54 14.15 36.31
N GLU A 521 -7.60 13.36 36.83
CA GLU A 521 -6.94 12.29 36.06
C GLU A 521 -7.84 11.06 35.98
N VAL A 522 -7.87 10.42 34.81
CA VAL A 522 -8.67 9.24 34.53
C VAL A 522 -7.91 8.28 33.61
N VAL A 523 -8.10 6.98 33.77
CA VAL A 523 -7.58 5.99 32.83
C VAL A 523 -8.73 5.47 31.98
N VAL A 524 -8.70 5.78 30.69
CA VAL A 524 -9.72 5.38 29.72
C VAL A 524 -9.35 4.02 29.13
N PRO A 525 -10.13 2.96 29.34
CA PRO A 525 -9.72 1.59 29.01
C PRO A 525 -10.01 1.16 27.57
N ALA A 526 -10.80 1.93 26.82
CA ALA A 526 -11.22 1.58 25.46
C ALA A 526 -11.49 2.84 24.63
N ALA A 527 -11.26 2.72 23.33
CA ALA A 527 -11.59 3.76 22.37
C ALA A 527 -13.08 3.75 22.05
N GLY A 528 -13.53 4.80 21.36
CA GLY A 528 -14.90 4.99 20.95
C GLY A 528 -15.51 6.27 21.52
N ARG A 529 -16.84 6.33 21.55
CA ARG A 529 -17.58 7.49 22.05
C ARG A 529 -17.79 7.39 23.55
N TRP A 530 -17.46 8.47 24.24
CA TRP A 530 -17.58 8.61 25.69
C TRP A 530 -18.53 9.77 26.02
N ASP A 531 -19.48 9.52 26.90
CA ASP A 531 -20.35 10.53 27.50
C ASP A 531 -19.75 11.00 28.83
N LEU A 532 -19.40 12.28 28.89
CA LEU A 532 -19.04 13.00 30.12
C LEU A 532 -20.30 13.67 30.68
N GLN A 533 -20.84 13.11 31.76
CA GLN A 533 -21.93 13.71 32.50
C GLN A 533 -21.38 14.60 33.62
N VAL A 534 -21.71 15.88 33.59
CA VAL A 534 -21.32 16.86 34.62
C VAL A 534 -22.55 17.29 35.39
N SER A 535 -22.47 17.27 36.71
CA SER A 535 -23.48 17.80 37.62
C SER A 535 -22.88 18.87 38.51
N LEU A 536 -23.63 19.95 38.71
CA LEU A 536 -23.21 21.07 39.53
C LEU A 536 -24.30 21.39 40.54
N ARG A 537 -23.94 21.38 41.82
CA ARG A 537 -24.85 21.80 42.88
C ARG A 537 -24.95 23.32 42.87
N THR A 538 -26.14 23.83 42.54
CA THR A 538 -26.41 25.27 42.46
C THR A 538 -27.12 25.79 43.71
N THR A 539 -27.90 24.95 44.39
CA THR A 539 -28.54 25.25 45.68
C THR A 539 -28.54 24.02 46.61
N GLU A 540 -29.10 24.14 47.81
CA GLU A 540 -29.27 22.99 48.71
C GLU A 540 -30.11 21.86 48.07
N PHE A 541 -31.06 22.21 47.19
CA PHE A 541 -32.03 21.30 46.59
C PHE A 541 -31.84 21.08 45.08
N ASP A 542 -31.05 21.93 44.39
CA ASP A 542 -30.85 21.86 42.95
C ASP A 542 -29.46 21.35 42.58
N ASN A 543 -29.43 20.32 41.73
CA ASN A 543 -28.22 19.75 41.14
C ASN A 543 -28.43 19.44 39.65
N PRO A 544 -28.52 20.47 38.79
CA PRO A 544 -28.63 20.30 37.34
C PRO A 544 -27.49 19.46 36.75
N VAL A 545 -27.80 18.76 35.66
CA VAL A 545 -26.89 17.81 34.99
C VAL A 545 -26.87 18.10 33.49
N THR A 546 -25.68 18.02 32.90
CA THR A 546 -25.48 18.11 31.45
C THR A 546 -24.57 16.97 30.96
N SER A 547 -24.68 16.60 29.69
CA SER A 547 -23.91 15.51 29.10
C SER A 547 -23.22 15.98 27.82
N LEU A 548 -21.92 15.77 27.75
CA LEU A 548 -21.06 16.14 26.64
C LEU A 548 -20.45 14.86 26.05
N ARG A 549 -20.46 14.76 24.72
CA ARG A 549 -19.93 13.58 24.01
C ARG A 549 -18.53 13.87 23.50
N PHE A 550 -17.60 12.96 23.77
CA PHE A 550 -16.24 12.99 23.29
C PHE A 550 -15.94 11.72 22.50
N THR A 551 -14.99 11.80 21.58
CA THR A 551 -14.44 10.62 20.91
C THR A 551 -13.02 10.39 21.39
N VAL A 552 -12.73 9.18 21.84
CA VAL A 552 -11.40 8.72 22.26
C VAL A 552 -10.89 7.73 21.20
N SER A 553 -9.70 7.96 20.66
CA SER A 553 -9.12 7.08 19.64
C SER A 553 -8.40 5.88 20.25
N GLU A 554 -8.34 4.78 19.50
CA GLU A 554 -7.34 3.74 19.77
C GLU A 554 -5.96 4.38 19.56
N ARG A 555 -5.02 4.04 20.42
CA ARG A 555 -3.68 4.62 20.42
C ARG A 555 -2.95 4.33 19.12
#